data_AF-V4JIM1-F1
#
_entry.id   AF-V4JIM1-F1
#
_cell.length_a   1.000
_cell.length_b   1.000
_cell.length_c   1.000
_cell.angle_alpha   90.00
_cell.angle_beta   90.00
_cell.angle_gamma   90.00
#
_symmetry.space_group_name_H-M   'P 1'
#
loop_
_entity.id
_entity.type
_entity.pdbx_description
1 polymer ?
#
loop_
_entity_poly.entity_id
_entity_poly.type
_entity_poly.pdbx_seq_one_letter_code
_entity_poly.pdbx_strand_id
1 'polypeptide(L)'
;MLNNEMKLRIIKIFLWVVGIFLLFWWPLSHWFYSNFYHQLLGFKIGSYQDNMVKIIGTTGIIPVLLMIFSALDPLRNRHMIITLIVFSFSIALTYVFLITTDQFPKREYINVALSVFLGTFLLVFFPWKEKNNE
;
A
#
# COMPACT_ATOMS: atom_id res chain seq x y z
N MET A 1 2.93 26.16 8.67
CA MET A 1 3.13 24.77 9.17
C MET A 1 1.77 24.23 9.56
N LEU A 2 1.32 23.08 9.02
CA LEU A 2 0.01 22.51 9.40
C LEU A 2 -0.01 22.14 10.89
N ASN A 3 -1.08 22.48 11.61
CA ASN A 3 -1.25 22.06 12.99
C ASN A 3 -1.56 20.54 13.08
N ASN A 4 -1.43 19.95 14.27
CA ASN A 4 -1.58 18.50 14.44
C ASN A 4 -2.99 18.00 14.12
N GLU A 5 -4.04 18.78 14.40
CA GLU A 5 -5.42 18.40 14.11
C GLU A 5 -5.67 18.28 12.60
N MET A 6 -5.17 19.25 11.82
CA MET A 6 -5.23 19.22 10.36
C MET A 6 -4.45 18.02 9.80
N LYS A 7 -3.24 17.76 10.31
CA LYS A 7 -2.44 16.60 9.92
C LYS A 7 -3.17 15.28 10.16
N LEU A 8 -3.80 15.13 11.32
CA LEU A 8 -4.61 13.94 11.64
C LEU A 8 -5.77 13.78 10.69
N ARG A 9 -6.53 14.85 10.41
CA ARG A 9 -7.65 14.80 9.47
C ARG A 9 -7.18 14.39 8.07
N ILE A 10 -6.07 14.95 7.61
CA ILE A 10 -5.46 14.61 6.30
C ILE A 10 -5.10 13.13 6.26
N ILE A 11 -4.44 12.60 7.29
CA ILE A 11 -4.05 11.19 7.33
C ILE A 11 -5.25 10.26 7.37
N LYS A 12 -6.29 10.60 8.14
CA LYS A 12 -7.52 9.80 8.19
C LYS A 12 -8.15 9.69 6.80
N ILE A 13 -8.32 10.83 6.12
CA ILE A 13 -8.89 10.86 4.76
C ILE A 13 -7.99 10.08 3.80
N PHE A 14 -6.68 10.33 3.85
CA PHE A 14 -5.71 9.67 3.00
C PHE A 14 -5.73 8.14 3.17
N LEU A 15 -5.69 7.64 4.41
CA LEU A 15 -5.72 6.20 4.70
C LEU A 15 -7.03 5.55 4.26
N TRP A 16 -8.17 6.22 4.40
CA TRP A 16 -9.44 5.72 3.87
C TRP A 16 -9.43 5.63 2.34
N VAL A 17 -9.03 6.70 1.67
CA VAL A 17 -8.98 6.75 0.20
C VAL A 17 -8.00 5.71 -0.33
N VAL A 18 -6.79 5.64 0.22
CA VAL A 18 -5.77 4.68 -0.21
C VAL A 18 -6.14 3.25 0.18
N GLY A 19 -6.78 3.03 1.33
CA GLY A 19 -7.26 1.71 1.73
C GLY A 19 -8.32 1.16 0.78
N ILE A 20 -9.29 1.99 0.38
CA ILE A 20 -10.30 1.63 -0.62
C ILE A 20 -9.63 1.41 -1.98
N PHE A 21 -8.78 2.35 -2.42
CA PHE A 21 -8.03 2.18 -3.67
C PHE A 21 -7.25 0.87 -3.67
N LEU A 22 -6.49 0.57 -2.62
CA LEU A 22 -5.66 -0.62 -2.51
C LEU A 22 -6.51 -1.89 -2.55
N LEU A 23 -7.67 -1.91 -1.88
CA LEU A 23 -8.62 -3.03 -1.93
C LEU A 23 -9.00 -3.38 -3.38
N PHE A 24 -9.31 -2.37 -4.20
CA PHE A 24 -9.64 -2.60 -5.61
C PHE A 24 -8.40 -2.88 -6.47
N TRP A 25 -7.32 -2.16 -6.22
CA TRP A 25 -6.07 -2.23 -7.00
C TRP A 25 -5.39 -3.58 -6.84
N TRP A 26 -5.47 -4.20 -5.66
CA TRP A 26 -4.70 -5.40 -5.33
C TRP A 26 -5.56 -6.65 -5.05
N PRO A 27 -6.14 -6.89 -3.86
CA PRO A 27 -6.82 -8.15 -3.57
C PRO A 27 -7.99 -8.41 -4.53
N LEU A 28 -8.85 -7.43 -4.79
CA LEU A 28 -10.00 -7.63 -5.68
C LEU A 28 -9.58 -7.79 -7.14
N SER A 29 -8.58 -7.03 -7.62
CA SER A 29 -8.05 -7.20 -8.97
C SER A 29 -7.44 -8.58 -9.16
N HIS A 30 -6.70 -9.10 -8.18
CA HIS A 30 -6.08 -10.43 -8.27
C HIS A 30 -7.09 -11.57 -8.13
N TRP A 31 -8.18 -11.37 -7.39
CA TRP A 31 -9.22 -12.38 -7.21
C TRP A 31 -10.18 -12.47 -8.39
N PHE A 32 -10.67 -11.33 -8.86
CA PHE A 32 -11.78 -11.26 -9.81
C PHE A 32 -11.36 -10.84 -11.22
N TYR A 33 -10.22 -10.15 -11.34
CA TYR A 33 -9.79 -9.51 -12.59
C TYR A 33 -8.30 -9.77 -12.87
N SER A 34 -7.79 -10.95 -12.50
CA SER A 34 -6.36 -11.28 -12.55
C SER A 34 -5.76 -11.04 -13.93
N ASN A 35 -6.46 -11.50 -14.98
CA ASN A 35 -6.02 -11.30 -16.36
C ASN A 35 -5.95 -9.83 -16.77
N PHE A 36 -6.95 -9.03 -16.38
CA PHE A 36 -6.94 -7.60 -16.66
C PHE A 36 -5.75 -6.90 -15.97
N TYR A 37 -5.55 -7.18 -14.68
CA TYR A 37 -4.46 -6.61 -13.90
C TYR A 37 -3.08 -6.93 -14.49
N HIS A 38 -2.85 -8.20 -14.81
CA HIS A 38 -1.59 -8.67 -15.36
C HIS A 38 -1.34 -8.14 -16.78
N GLN A 39 -2.37 -8.06 -17.63
CA GLN A 39 -2.26 -7.45 -18.97
C GLN A 39 -1.96 -5.95 -18.88
N LEU A 40 -2.65 -5.22 -17.99
CA LEU A 40 -2.41 -3.79 -17.74
C LEU A 40 -0.93 -3.54 -17.43
N LEU A 41 -0.37 -4.35 -16.54
CA LEU A 41 1.02 -4.25 -16.10
C LEU A 41 2.03 -4.94 -17.03
N GLY A 42 1.57 -5.57 -18.11
CA GLY A 42 2.42 -6.09 -19.17
C GLY A 42 3.05 -7.45 -18.88
N PHE A 43 2.47 -8.23 -17.96
CA PHE A 43 2.81 -9.64 -17.84
C PHE A 43 2.36 -10.40 -19.09
N LYS A 44 3.12 -11.43 -19.46
CA LYS A 44 2.78 -12.29 -20.59
C LYS A 44 1.60 -13.19 -20.21
N ILE A 45 0.66 -13.38 -21.13
CA ILE A 45 -0.46 -14.29 -20.91
C ILE A 45 0.08 -15.70 -20.63
N GLY A 46 -0.37 -16.30 -19.53
CA GLY A 46 0.09 -17.62 -19.09
C GLY A 46 1.40 -17.64 -18.30
N SER A 47 2.03 -16.50 -18.01
CA SER A 47 3.27 -16.45 -17.23
C SER A 47 3.07 -16.62 -15.71
N TYR A 48 1.83 -16.75 -15.26
CA TYR A 48 1.48 -16.87 -13.84
C TYR A 48 0.40 -17.94 -13.65
N GLN A 49 0.48 -18.63 -12.52
CA GLN A 49 -0.55 -19.59 -12.10
C GLN A 49 -1.66 -18.85 -11.36
N ASP A 50 -2.91 -19.03 -11.78
CA ASP A 50 -4.06 -18.30 -11.21
C ASP A 50 -4.21 -18.51 -9.69
N ASN A 51 -3.95 -19.72 -9.20
CA ASN A 51 -3.96 -20.01 -7.76
C ASN A 51 -2.91 -19.20 -6.99
N MET A 52 -1.71 -19.06 -7.55
CA MET A 52 -0.64 -18.26 -6.94
C MET A 52 -1.00 -16.78 -6.94
N VAL A 53 -1.61 -16.28 -8.02
CA VAL A 53 -2.11 -14.90 -8.11
C VAL A 53 -3.16 -14.63 -7.04
N LYS A 54 -4.08 -15.55 -6.78
CA LYS A 54 -5.10 -15.40 -5.72
C LYS A 54 -4.51 -15.41 -4.31
N ILE A 55 -3.48 -16.23 -4.06
CA ILE A 55 -2.74 -16.22 -2.80
C ILE A 55 -2.07 -14.85 -2.60
N ILE A 56 -1.38 -14.34 -3.64
CA ILE A 56 -0.76 -13.01 -3.65
C ILE A 56 -1.81 -11.90 -3.49
N GLY A 57 -3.00 -12.04 -4.09
CA GLY A 57 -4.11 -11.14 -3.88
C GLY A 57 -4.54 -11.10 -2.42
N THR A 58 -4.69 -12.27 -1.80
CA THR A 58 -5.10 -12.42 -0.40
C THR A 58 -4.13 -11.75 0.58
N THR A 59 -2.81 -11.79 0.32
CA THR A 59 -1.85 -11.11 1.19
C THR A 59 -2.05 -9.58 1.20
N GLY A 60 -2.64 -9.01 0.15
CA GLY A 60 -3.02 -7.60 0.09
C GLY A 60 -4.18 -7.20 1.00
N ILE A 61 -4.91 -8.15 1.61
CA ILE A 61 -5.95 -7.85 2.61
C ILE A 61 -5.30 -7.26 3.88
N ILE A 62 -4.13 -7.75 4.27
CA ILE A 62 -3.42 -7.30 5.49
C ILE A 62 -3.13 -5.79 5.45
N PRO A 63 -2.44 -5.23 4.42
CA PRO A 63 -2.20 -3.78 4.37
C PRO A 63 -3.50 -2.97 4.25
N VAL A 64 -4.54 -3.48 3.59
CA VAL A 64 -5.86 -2.81 3.57
C VAL A 64 -6.45 -2.67 4.98
N LEU A 65 -6.45 -3.77 5.75
CA LEU A 65 -6.94 -3.74 7.14
C LEU A 65 -6.10 -2.81 8.01
N LEU A 66 -4.76 -2.85 7.87
CA LEU A 66 -3.88 -1.92 8.58
C LEU A 66 -4.22 -0.46 8.26
N MET A 67 -4.52 -0.12 7.00
CA MET A 67 -4.95 1.23 6.62
C MET A 67 -6.28 1.61 7.25
N ILE A 68 -7.28 0.72 7.20
CA ILE A 68 -8.62 0.96 7.77
C ILE A 68 -8.52 1.19 9.28
N PHE A 69 -7.85 0.31 10.01
CA PHE A 69 -7.68 0.47 11.47
C PHE A 69 -6.85 1.71 11.81
N SER A 70 -5.80 2.00 11.04
CA SER A 70 -5.02 3.23 11.19
C SER A 70 -5.87 4.49 10.93
N ALA A 71 -6.84 4.44 10.03
CA ALA A 71 -7.70 5.58 9.71
C ALA A 71 -8.73 5.88 10.81
N LEU A 72 -9.19 4.86 11.55
CA LEU A 72 -10.14 5.04 12.65
C LEU A 72 -9.51 5.89 13.78
N ASP A 73 -8.31 5.49 14.22
CA ASP A 73 -7.56 6.19 15.27
C ASP A 73 -6.04 6.15 15.01
N PRO A 74 -5.51 7.10 14.21
CA PRO A 74 -4.10 7.12 13.80
C PRO A 74 -3.11 7.23 14.97
N LEU A 75 -3.49 7.95 16.04
CA LEU A 75 -2.59 8.16 17.17
C LEU A 75 -2.49 6.89 18.01
N ARG A 76 -3.63 6.28 18.34
CA ARG A 76 -3.65 5.00 19.08
C ARG A 76 -3.02 3.87 18.26
N ASN A 77 -3.22 3.87 16.95
CA ASN A 77 -2.72 2.83 16.04
C ASN A 77 -1.38 3.22 15.38
N ARG A 78 -0.56 4.04 16.05
CA ARG A 78 0.75 4.49 15.53
C ARG A 78 1.64 3.34 15.06
N HIS A 79 1.65 2.22 15.78
CA HIS A 79 2.44 1.05 15.37
C HIS A 79 1.98 0.47 14.03
N MET A 80 0.67 0.48 13.73
CA MET A 80 0.17 0.05 12.43
C MET A 80 0.62 0.99 11.31
N ILE A 81 0.70 2.29 11.57
CA ILE A 81 1.21 3.28 10.61
C ILE A 81 2.70 3.08 10.37
N ILE A 82 3.48 2.80 11.42
CA ILE A 82 4.91 2.43 11.28
C ILE A 82 5.04 1.15 10.45
N THR A 83 4.23 0.12 10.73
CA THR A 83 4.21 -1.11 9.95
C THR A 83 3.86 -0.84 8.49
N LEU A 84 2.88 0.02 8.20
CA LEU A 84 2.53 0.43 6.84
C LEU A 84 3.70 1.12 6.13
N ILE A 85 4.43 2.02 6.81
CA ILE A 85 5.61 2.70 6.24
C ILE A 85 6.69 1.67 5.89
N VAL A 86 7.05 0.80 6.83
CA VAL A 86 8.07 -0.24 6.64
C VAL A 86 7.65 -1.18 5.51
N PHE A 87 6.41 -1.67 5.54
CA PHE A 87 5.85 -2.52 4.50
C PHE A 87 5.92 -1.86 3.13
N SER A 88 5.56 -0.57 3.04
CA SER A 88 5.56 0.17 1.78
C SER A 88 6.96 0.24 1.16
N PHE A 89 7.98 0.56 1.95
CA PHE A 89 9.35 0.61 1.44
C PHE A 89 9.90 -0.78 1.11
N SER A 90 9.61 -1.80 1.92
CA SER A 90 10.01 -3.19 1.63
C SER A 90 9.39 -3.72 0.34
N ILE A 91 8.12 -3.41 0.09
CA ILE A 91 7.45 -3.75 -1.16
C ILE A 91 8.09 -2.99 -2.32
N ALA A 92 8.29 -1.68 -2.21
CA ALA A 92 8.95 -0.90 -3.25
C ALA A 92 10.32 -1.49 -3.64
N LEU A 93 11.15 -1.86 -2.65
CA LEU A 93 12.44 -2.53 -2.87
C LEU A 93 12.29 -3.89 -3.55
N THR A 94 11.30 -4.70 -3.12
CA THR A 94 11.01 -6.00 -3.72
C THR A 94 10.66 -5.86 -5.20
N TYR A 95 9.79 -4.90 -5.54
CA TYR A 95 9.45 -4.60 -6.92
C TYR A 95 10.64 -4.13 -7.73
N VAL A 96 11.44 -3.19 -7.20
CA VAL A 96 12.66 -2.73 -7.88
C VAL A 96 13.57 -3.92 -8.18
N PHE A 97 13.81 -4.78 -7.19
CA PHE A 97 14.62 -5.98 -7.38
C PHE A 97 14.06 -6.89 -8.49
N LEU A 98 12.78 -7.23 -8.44
CA LEU A 98 12.13 -8.10 -9.43
C LEU A 98 12.11 -7.50 -10.83
N ILE A 99 11.96 -6.19 -10.96
CA ILE A 99 12.02 -5.50 -12.25
C ILE A 99 13.46 -5.49 -12.79
N THR A 100 14.46 -5.20 -11.94
CA THR A 100 15.87 -5.15 -12.37
C THR A 100 16.48 -6.52 -12.68
N THR A 101 15.83 -7.60 -12.24
CA THR A 101 16.20 -8.99 -12.54
C THR A 101 15.33 -9.61 -13.64
N ASP A 102 14.59 -8.76 -14.39
CA ASP A 102 13.68 -9.12 -15.48
C ASP A 102 12.61 -10.16 -15.13
N GLN A 103 12.32 -10.34 -13.83
CA GLN A 103 11.23 -11.21 -13.38
C GLN A 103 9.88 -10.52 -13.53
N PHE A 104 9.83 -9.21 -13.32
CA PHE A 104 8.62 -8.38 -13.44
C PHE A 104 8.73 -7.37 -14.61
N PRO A 105 7.61 -7.06 -15.29
CA PRO A 105 7.61 -6.11 -16.38
C PRO A 105 7.89 -4.67 -15.89
N LYS A 106 8.53 -3.85 -16.72
CA LYS A 106 8.88 -2.45 -16.34
C LYS A 106 7.69 -1.59 -15.92
N ARG A 107 6.46 -1.89 -16.35
CA ARG A 107 5.27 -1.12 -15.93
C ARG A 107 5.00 -1.24 -14.43
N GLU A 108 5.52 -2.28 -13.77
CA GLU A 108 5.45 -2.46 -12.31
C GLU A 108 6.14 -1.35 -11.51
N TYR A 109 6.93 -0.47 -12.15
CA TYR A 109 7.38 0.77 -11.51
C TYR A 109 6.21 1.65 -11.02
N ILE A 110 4.99 1.47 -11.54
CA ILE A 110 3.80 2.12 -10.97
C ILE A 110 3.56 1.69 -9.52
N ASN A 111 3.72 0.40 -9.20
CA ASN A 111 3.57 -0.13 -7.85
C ASN A 111 4.71 0.35 -6.95
N VAL A 112 5.94 0.45 -7.48
CA VAL A 112 7.06 1.11 -6.78
C VAL A 112 6.70 2.55 -6.42
N ALA A 113 6.22 3.34 -7.38
CA ALA A 113 5.88 4.75 -7.16
C ALA A 113 4.77 4.92 -6.13
N LEU A 114 3.70 4.12 -6.22
CA LEU A 114 2.59 4.12 -5.28
C LEU A 114 3.05 3.76 -3.86
N SER A 115 3.90 2.73 -3.72
CA SER A 115 4.46 2.32 -2.43
C SER A 115 5.41 3.38 -1.84
N VAL A 116 6.31 3.95 -2.64
CA VAL A 116 7.20 5.04 -2.14
C VAL A 116 6.37 6.25 -1.72
N PHE A 117 5.35 6.62 -2.51
CA PHE A 117 4.46 7.72 -2.20
C PHE A 117 3.71 7.49 -0.88
N LEU A 118 3.09 6.33 -0.69
CA LEU A 118 2.40 5.96 0.55
C LEU A 118 3.33 6.07 1.76
N GLY A 119 4.50 5.42 1.70
CA GLY A 119 5.47 5.41 2.80
C GLY A 119 5.95 6.82 3.14
N THR A 120 6.31 7.61 2.12
CA THR A 120 6.77 8.99 2.29
C THR A 120 5.68 9.90 2.82
N PHE A 121 4.45 9.78 2.30
CA PHE A 121 3.32 10.58 2.75
C PHE A 121 3.06 10.35 4.24
N LEU A 122 2.96 9.09 4.67
CA LEU A 122 2.77 8.75 6.08
C LEU A 122 3.95 9.23 6.93
N LEU A 123 5.18 9.06 6.46
CA LEU A 123 6.38 9.52 7.17
C LEU A 123 6.41 11.04 7.38
N VAL A 124 6.01 11.83 6.39
CA VAL A 124 6.07 13.29 6.44
C VAL A 124 4.87 13.90 7.16
N PHE A 125 3.67 13.37 6.92
CA PHE A 125 2.44 13.98 7.43
C PHE A 125 2.03 13.47 8.81
N PHE A 126 2.49 12.29 9.25
CA PHE A 126 2.16 11.76 10.57
C PHE A 126 2.66 12.67 11.71
N PRO A 127 1.80 13.07 12.66
CA PRO A 127 2.20 13.88 13.79
C PRO A 127 2.96 13.03 14.82
N TRP A 128 4.25 12.80 14.55
CA TRP A 128 5.13 11.95 15.37
C TRP A 128 5.33 12.44 16.81
N LYS A 129 5.22 13.75 17.03
CA LYS A 129 5.32 14.32 18.37
C LYS A 129 3.98 14.09 19.08
N GLU A 130 3.98 13.19 20.05
CA GLU A 130 2.86 12.97 20.96
C GLU A 130 2.45 14.31 21.58
N LYS A 131 1.15 14.59 21.59
CA LYS A 131 0.59 15.44 22.62
C LYS A 131 0.54 14.50 23.84
N ASN A 132 1.53 14.62 24.73
CA ASN A 132 1.45 14.00 26.05
C ASN A 132 0.20 14.60 26.72
N ASN A 133 -0.93 13.93 26.57
CA ASN A 133 -2.04 14.10 27.46
C ASN A 133 -1.91 12.94 28.43
N GLU A 134 -1.33 13.26 29.58
CA GLU A 134 -1.68 12.63 30.86
C GLU A 134 -3.20 12.42 30.95
#